data_AF-A0A662S3Z0-F1
#
_entry.id   AF-A0A662S3Z0-F1
#
_cell.length_a   1.000
_cell.length_b   1.000
_cell.length_c   1.000
_cell.angle_alpha   90.00
_cell.angle_beta   90.00
_cell.angle_gamma   90.00
#
_symmetry.space_group_name_H-M   'P 1'
#
loop_
_entity.id
_entity.type
_entity.pdbx_description
1 polymer ?
#
loop_
_entity_poly.entity_id
_entity_poly.type
_entity_poly.pdbx_seq_one_letter_code
_entity_poly.pdbx_strand_id
1 'polypeptide(L)'
;RIAKEFVREWKDKEELVIPSIGPHAPYTCSPDLLEESIEFALENDCILQIHLAEDYSEVEEIKKRYGKTPIRHVADLGLFRAKVIAAHVVWPDKEEMDLLANKNVLVSHNPVSNLKVAAGISPVPEMLSKGVSVGLGTDGPASNNTVDMFETMKVAALIHKCANKNQQS
;
A
#
# COMPACT_ATOMS: atom_id res chain seq x y z
N ARG A 1 -2.70 15.77 14.57
CA ARG A 1 -3.46 17.05 14.62
C ARG A 1 -3.65 17.68 13.24
N ILE A 2 -2.58 18.11 12.55
CA ILE A 2 -2.67 18.79 11.23
C ILE A 2 -3.43 17.96 10.18
N ALA A 3 -3.09 16.68 10.01
CA ALA A 3 -3.78 15.82 9.03
C ALA A 3 -5.30 15.68 9.30
N LYS A 4 -5.70 15.63 10.58
CA LYS A 4 -7.10 15.53 10.99
C LYS A 4 -7.88 16.82 10.69
N GLU A 5 -7.26 17.97 10.94
CA GLU A 5 -7.83 19.28 10.62
C GLU A 5 -7.99 19.45 9.10
N PHE A 6 -6.98 19.05 8.31
CA PHE A 6 -7.06 19.08 6.84
C PHE A 6 -8.23 18.24 6.30
N VAL A 7 -8.39 17.00 6.76
CA VAL A 7 -9.49 16.14 6.31
C VAL A 7 -10.84 16.77 6.63
N ARG A 8 -11.02 17.31 7.84
CA ARG A 8 -12.29 17.96 8.23
C ARG A 8 -12.56 19.23 7.43
N GLU A 9 -11.54 20.00 7.09
CA GLU A 9 -11.70 21.24 6.33
C GLU A 9 -12.05 20.98 4.86
N TRP A 10 -11.39 20.00 4.24
CA TRP A 10 -11.48 19.77 2.80
C TRP A 10 -12.54 18.75 2.41
N LYS A 11 -13.09 18.00 3.36
CA LYS A 11 -14.14 17.02 3.08
C LYS A 11 -15.38 17.73 2.52
N ASP A 12 -15.85 17.25 1.38
CA ASP A 12 -17.03 17.74 0.65
C ASP A 12 -16.97 19.22 0.24
N LYS A 13 -15.79 19.86 0.33
CA LYS A 13 -15.58 21.27 -0.01
C LYS A 13 -15.44 21.49 -1.52
N GLU A 14 -14.82 20.54 -2.21
CA GLU A 14 -14.58 20.58 -3.66
C GLU A 14 -14.80 19.17 -4.23
N GLU A 15 -15.50 19.06 -5.36
CA GLU A 15 -15.83 17.77 -5.98
C GLU A 15 -14.58 16.97 -6.41
N LEU A 16 -13.53 17.66 -6.85
CA LEU A 16 -12.30 17.06 -7.37
C LEU A 16 -11.24 16.74 -6.30
N VAL A 17 -11.47 17.12 -5.03
CA VAL A 17 -10.49 16.97 -3.96
C VAL A 17 -11.05 16.06 -2.87
N ILE A 18 -10.52 14.84 -2.79
CA ILE A 18 -10.88 13.87 -1.75
C ILE A 18 -9.73 13.84 -0.73
N PRO A 19 -9.92 14.34 0.50
CA PRO A 19 -8.87 14.28 1.50
C PRO A 19 -8.76 12.87 2.11
N SER A 20 -7.54 12.50 2.48
CA SER A 20 -7.21 11.22 3.12
C SER A 20 -6.24 11.45 4.28
N ILE A 21 -6.16 10.48 5.19
CA ILE A 21 -5.06 10.42 6.15
C ILE A 21 -3.98 9.44 5.67
N GLY A 22 -2.73 9.72 6.03
CA GLY A 22 -1.59 8.93 5.59
C GLY A 22 -0.57 8.68 6.69
N PRO A 23 -0.82 7.77 7.66
CA PRO A 23 0.27 7.28 8.50
C PRO A 23 1.31 6.61 7.60
N HIS A 24 2.59 6.88 7.84
CA HIS A 24 3.65 6.55 6.89
C HIS A 24 3.75 5.04 6.60
N ALA A 25 4.09 4.25 7.62
CA ALA A 25 4.28 2.81 7.53
C ALA A 25 4.26 2.14 8.92
N PRO A 26 3.98 0.84 9.03
CA PRO A 26 3.90 0.13 10.32
C PRO A 26 5.18 0.16 11.16
N TYR A 27 6.35 0.30 10.53
CA TYR A 27 7.64 0.32 11.24
C TYR A 27 8.02 1.71 11.77
N THR A 28 7.36 2.75 11.27
CA THR A 28 7.58 4.16 11.66
C THR A 28 6.47 4.76 12.51
N CYS A 29 5.28 4.14 12.51
CA CYS A 29 4.13 4.58 13.28
C CYS A 29 3.87 3.60 14.42
N SER A 30 3.70 4.10 15.65
CA SER A 30 3.33 3.25 16.77
C SER A 30 1.92 2.65 16.57
N PRO A 31 1.62 1.49 17.21
CA PRO A 31 0.27 0.93 17.22
C PRO A 31 -0.80 1.96 17.63
N ASP A 32 -0.56 2.72 18.71
CA ASP A 32 -1.48 3.77 19.18
C ASP A 32 -1.77 4.83 18.09
N LEU A 33 -0.75 5.24 17.33
CA LEU A 33 -0.93 6.21 16.24
C LEU A 33 -1.71 5.61 15.07
N LEU A 34 -1.47 4.33 14.76
CA LEU A 34 -2.21 3.61 13.74
C LEU A 34 -3.68 3.44 14.14
N GLU A 35 -3.95 3.00 15.37
CA GLU A 35 -5.30 2.89 15.93
C GLU A 35 -6.02 4.25 15.93
N GLU A 36 -5.35 5.31 16.38
CA GLU A 36 -5.89 6.67 16.33
C GLU A 36 -6.22 7.12 14.90
N SER A 37 -5.40 6.71 13.92
CA SER A 37 -5.63 6.99 12.50
C SER A 37 -6.82 6.18 11.97
N ILE A 38 -6.92 4.90 12.32
CA ILE A 38 -8.01 4.00 11.93
C ILE A 38 -9.34 4.54 12.43
N GLU A 39 -9.45 4.84 13.72
CA GLU A 39 -10.69 5.36 14.31
C GLU A 39 -11.08 6.70 13.68
N PHE A 40 -10.10 7.58 13.41
CA PHE A 40 -10.39 8.82 12.70
C PHE A 40 -10.90 8.59 11.27
N ALA A 41 -10.31 7.66 10.52
CA ALA A 41 -10.77 7.32 9.17
C ALA A 41 -12.20 6.75 9.17
N LEU A 42 -12.54 5.94 10.18
CA LEU A 42 -13.89 5.41 10.37
C LEU A 42 -14.89 6.50 10.72
N GLU A 43 -14.59 7.35 11.70
CA GLU A 43 -15.45 8.46 12.14
C GLU A 43 -15.75 9.45 11.01
N ASN A 44 -14.77 9.68 10.12
CA ASN A 44 -14.87 10.69 9.07
C ASN A 44 -15.11 10.10 7.68
N ASP A 45 -15.33 8.78 7.59
CA ASP A 45 -15.48 8.03 6.33
C ASP A 45 -14.44 8.45 5.25
N CYS A 46 -13.17 8.57 5.64
CA CYS A 46 -12.10 8.99 4.73
C CYS A 46 -11.15 7.84 4.38
N ILE A 47 -10.40 8.03 3.30
CA ILE A 47 -9.40 7.05 2.85
C ILE A 47 -8.19 7.10 3.80
N LEU A 48 -7.64 5.93 4.10
CA LEU A 48 -6.36 5.76 4.79
C LEU A 48 -5.34 5.19 3.80
N GLN A 49 -4.25 5.91 3.56
CA GLN A 49 -3.16 5.49 2.69
C GLN A 49 -1.91 5.14 3.50
N ILE A 50 -1.23 4.05 3.20
CA ILE A 50 -0.07 3.60 3.99
C ILE A 50 0.92 2.78 3.13
N HIS A 51 2.23 2.92 3.37
CA HIS A 51 3.24 2.00 2.83
C HIS A 51 3.16 0.69 3.60
N LEU A 52 3.04 -0.44 2.90
CA LEU A 52 2.80 -1.72 3.56
C LEU A 52 3.54 -2.87 2.89
N ALA A 53 4.36 -3.58 3.67
CA ALA A 53 5.14 -4.73 3.21
C ALA A 53 5.98 -4.40 1.96
N GLU A 54 6.61 -3.23 1.96
CA GLU A 54 7.41 -2.71 0.85
C GLU A 54 8.76 -3.41 0.76
N ASP A 55 9.50 -3.45 1.86
CA ASP A 55 10.87 -3.95 1.89
C ASP A 55 11.00 -5.17 2.80
N TYR A 56 11.97 -6.04 2.53
CA TYR A 56 12.19 -7.22 3.36
C TYR A 56 12.65 -6.82 4.78
N SER A 57 13.40 -5.73 4.93
CA SER A 57 13.81 -5.20 6.24
C SER A 57 12.62 -4.72 7.07
N GLU A 58 11.58 -4.14 6.46
CA GLU A 58 10.31 -3.85 7.14
C GLU A 58 9.70 -5.15 7.69
N VAL A 59 9.66 -6.21 6.87
CA VAL A 59 9.09 -7.50 7.29
C VAL A 59 9.85 -8.05 8.49
N GLU A 60 11.18 -8.00 8.49
CA GLU A 60 12.02 -8.44 9.61
C GLU A 60 11.81 -7.58 10.86
N GLU A 61 11.73 -6.26 10.70
CA GLU A 61 11.54 -5.32 11.81
C GLU A 61 10.19 -5.52 12.50
N ILE A 62 9.10 -5.62 11.73
CA ILE A 62 7.77 -5.87 12.29
C ILE A 62 7.70 -7.26 12.93
N LYS A 63 8.27 -8.29 12.30
CA LYS A 63 8.34 -9.64 12.90
C LYS A 63 9.07 -9.61 14.23
N LYS A 64 10.17 -8.88 14.32
CA LYS A 64 10.94 -8.72 15.56
C LYS A 64 10.17 -7.98 16.65
N ARG A 65 9.43 -6.93 16.30
CA ARG A 65 8.69 -6.10 17.27
C ARG A 65 7.37 -6.72 17.73
N TYR A 66 6.65 -7.37 16.82
CA TYR A 66 5.25 -7.76 17.04
C TYR A 66 4.97 -9.24 16.77
N GLY A 67 5.97 -10.03 16.38
CA GLY A 67 5.82 -11.46 16.12
C GLY A 67 5.00 -11.80 14.87
N LYS A 68 4.72 -10.81 14.01
CA LYS A 68 3.83 -10.92 12.84
C LYS A 68 4.44 -10.21 11.64
N THR A 69 3.99 -10.56 10.44
CA THR A 69 4.27 -9.81 9.21
C THR A 69 3.57 -8.45 9.21
N PRO A 70 4.01 -7.47 8.40
CA PRO A 70 3.39 -6.14 8.34
C PRO A 70 1.87 -6.17 8.09
N ILE A 71 1.42 -6.97 7.11
CA ILE A 71 -0.01 -7.07 6.75
C ILE A 71 -0.83 -7.67 7.90
N ARG A 72 -0.37 -8.78 8.51
CA ARG A 72 -1.06 -9.37 9.66
C ARG A 72 -1.08 -8.43 10.86
N HIS A 73 0.03 -7.75 11.14
CA HIS A 73 0.12 -6.80 12.25
C HIS A 73 -0.93 -5.68 12.12
N VAL A 74 -1.01 -5.01 10.96
CA VAL A 74 -2.02 -3.96 10.77
C VAL A 74 -3.44 -4.50 10.69
N ALA A 75 -3.62 -5.75 10.23
CA ALA A 75 -4.92 -6.41 10.25
C ALA A 75 -5.43 -6.61 11.69
N ASP A 76 -4.57 -7.01 12.63
CA ASP A 76 -4.94 -7.18 14.04
C ASP A 76 -5.32 -5.86 14.70
N LEU A 77 -4.65 -4.75 14.33
CA LEU A 77 -5.01 -3.40 14.76
C LEU A 77 -6.34 -2.93 14.14
N GLY A 78 -6.91 -3.70 13.21
CA GLY A 78 -8.17 -3.39 12.56
C GLY A 78 -8.04 -2.38 11.41
N LEU A 79 -6.84 -2.20 10.83
CA LEU A 79 -6.60 -1.23 9.74
C LEU A 79 -7.59 -1.39 8.59
N PHE A 80 -7.86 -2.64 8.21
CA PHE A 80 -8.76 -2.99 7.12
C PHE A 80 -10.26 -2.90 7.46
N ARG A 81 -10.63 -2.30 8.59
CA ARG A 81 -11.99 -1.80 8.85
C ARG A 81 -12.25 -0.50 8.07
N ALA A 82 -11.22 0.29 7.80
CA ALA A 82 -11.30 1.52 7.03
C ALA A 82 -11.12 1.27 5.52
N LYS A 83 -11.37 2.30 4.70
CA LYS A 83 -11.08 2.29 3.26
C LYS A 83 -9.57 2.48 3.05
N VAL A 84 -8.84 1.40 2.76
CA VAL A 84 -7.37 1.41 2.72
C VAL A 84 -6.82 1.39 1.30
N ILE A 85 -5.86 2.28 1.03
CA ILE A 85 -4.91 2.16 -0.08
C ILE A 85 -3.55 1.75 0.49
N ALA A 86 -3.11 0.53 0.17
CA ALA A 86 -1.82 -0.01 0.57
C ALA A 86 -0.80 0.14 -0.57
N ALA A 87 0.24 0.94 -0.35
CA ALA A 87 1.31 1.12 -1.33
C ALA A 87 2.32 -0.02 -1.27
N HIS A 88 2.87 -0.36 -2.44
CA HIS A 88 3.92 -1.36 -2.68
C HIS A 88 3.47 -2.81 -2.58
N VAL A 89 3.16 -3.30 -1.37
CA VAL A 89 2.74 -4.69 -1.11
C VAL A 89 3.64 -5.69 -1.86
N VAL A 90 4.95 -5.63 -1.58
CA VAL A 90 5.98 -6.44 -2.25
C VAL A 90 6.10 -7.83 -1.64
N TRP A 91 5.97 -7.89 -0.32
CA TRP A 91 6.19 -9.11 0.45
C TRP A 91 4.93 -9.69 1.12
N PRO A 92 3.76 -9.78 0.45
CA PRO A 92 2.65 -10.56 0.99
C PRO A 92 2.91 -12.06 0.76
N ASP A 93 2.39 -12.90 1.66
CA ASP A 93 2.18 -14.30 1.35
C ASP A 93 0.77 -14.59 0.80
N LYS A 94 0.50 -15.86 0.48
CA LYS A 94 -0.74 -16.29 -0.17
C LYS A 94 -1.99 -16.00 0.65
N GLU A 95 -1.91 -16.18 1.96
CA GLU A 95 -3.03 -15.96 2.89
C GLU A 95 -3.26 -14.47 3.10
N GLU A 96 -2.19 -13.69 3.12
CA GLU A 96 -2.26 -12.23 3.18
C GLU A 96 -2.90 -11.66 1.92
N MET A 97 -2.59 -12.18 0.73
CA MET A 97 -3.28 -11.78 -0.50
C MET A 97 -4.78 -12.10 -0.46
N ASP A 98 -5.18 -13.27 0.08
CA ASP A 98 -6.60 -13.60 0.27
C ASP A 98 -7.26 -12.64 1.29
N LEU A 99 -6.54 -12.29 2.36
CA LEU A 99 -7.01 -11.31 3.34
C LEU A 99 -7.23 -9.93 2.70
N LEU A 100 -6.27 -9.44 1.91
CA LEU A 100 -6.38 -8.15 1.21
C LEU A 100 -7.58 -8.12 0.26
N ALA A 101 -7.82 -9.21 -0.48
CA ALA A 101 -8.99 -9.34 -1.35
C ALA A 101 -10.30 -9.33 -0.55
N ASN A 102 -10.40 -10.17 0.49
CA ASN A 102 -11.60 -10.26 1.34
C ASN A 102 -11.93 -8.95 2.06
N LYS A 103 -10.91 -8.13 2.33
CA LYS A 103 -11.06 -6.83 2.98
C LYS A 103 -11.22 -5.66 2.00
N ASN A 104 -11.28 -5.93 0.70
CA ASN A 104 -11.38 -4.92 -0.35
C ASN A 104 -10.28 -3.85 -0.27
N VAL A 105 -9.05 -4.26 0.08
CA VAL A 105 -7.91 -3.34 0.10
C VAL A 105 -7.54 -2.98 -1.33
N LEU A 106 -7.31 -1.69 -1.57
CA LEU A 106 -6.80 -1.17 -2.83
C LEU A 106 -5.27 -1.17 -2.76
N VAL A 107 -4.59 -1.80 -3.71
CA VAL A 107 -3.12 -1.85 -3.75
C VAL A 107 -2.59 -0.87 -4.80
N SER A 108 -1.63 -0.02 -4.42
CA SER A 108 -0.87 0.80 -5.38
C SER A 108 0.45 0.11 -5.72
N HIS A 109 0.55 -0.44 -6.93
CA HIS A 109 1.78 -1.04 -7.43
C HIS A 109 2.73 0.04 -7.98
N ASN A 110 3.93 0.15 -7.38
CA ASN A 110 4.93 1.18 -7.69
C ASN A 110 6.21 0.57 -8.30
N PRO A 111 6.15 -0.07 -9.48
CA PRO A 111 7.22 -0.95 -9.97
C PRO A 111 8.58 -0.28 -10.14
N VAL A 112 8.61 0.96 -10.65
CA VAL A 112 9.86 1.69 -10.88
C VAL A 112 10.57 1.98 -9.55
N SER A 113 9.81 2.43 -8.54
CA SER A 113 10.32 2.67 -7.19
C SER A 113 10.87 1.39 -6.57
N ASN A 114 10.06 0.33 -6.55
CA ASN A 114 10.44 -0.95 -5.94
C ASN A 114 11.72 -1.54 -6.55
N LEU A 115 11.87 -1.43 -7.87
CA LEU A 115 13.08 -1.85 -8.58
C LEU A 115 14.29 -0.97 -8.24
N LYS A 116 14.11 0.35 -8.24
CA LYS A 116 15.20 1.31 -8.02
C LYS A 116 15.82 1.16 -6.63
N VAL A 117 15.01 0.89 -5.61
CA VAL A 117 15.50 0.69 -4.23
C VAL A 117 15.78 -0.78 -3.90
N ALA A 118 15.64 -1.68 -4.88
CA ALA A 118 15.81 -3.12 -4.72
C ALA A 118 14.89 -3.76 -3.66
N ALA A 119 13.72 -3.18 -3.42
CA ALA A 119 12.72 -3.68 -2.47
C ALA A 119 12.14 -5.04 -2.90
N GLY A 120 12.06 -5.28 -4.22
CA GLY A 120 11.58 -6.53 -4.81
C GLY A 120 10.49 -6.32 -5.86
N ILE A 121 9.76 -7.40 -6.18
CA ILE A 121 8.68 -7.39 -7.18
C ILE A 121 7.39 -7.79 -6.49
N SER A 122 6.43 -6.85 -6.43
CA SER A 122 5.10 -7.15 -5.89
C SER A 122 4.40 -8.25 -6.72
N PRO A 123 3.76 -9.25 -6.09
CA PRO A 123 3.16 -10.38 -6.81
C PRO A 123 1.81 -10.02 -7.43
N VAL A 124 1.76 -8.95 -8.24
CA VAL A 124 0.54 -8.39 -8.84
C VAL A 124 -0.27 -9.43 -9.62
N PRO A 125 0.31 -10.31 -10.47
CA PRO A 125 -0.49 -11.33 -11.15
C PRO A 125 -1.23 -12.26 -10.19
N GLU A 126 -0.60 -12.66 -9.08
CA GLU A 126 -1.23 -13.51 -8.07
C GLU A 126 -2.30 -12.75 -7.30
N MET A 127 -2.01 -11.51 -6.88
CA MET A 127 -3.00 -10.62 -6.24
C MET A 127 -4.25 -10.43 -7.11
N LEU A 128 -4.07 -10.13 -8.40
CA LEU A 128 -5.19 -9.99 -9.35
C LEU A 128 -5.99 -11.29 -9.48
N SER A 129 -5.32 -12.45 -9.57
CA SER A 129 -6.00 -13.75 -9.62
C SER A 129 -6.82 -14.08 -8.37
N LYS A 130 -6.45 -13.51 -7.22
CA LYS A 130 -7.16 -13.63 -5.94
C LYS A 130 -8.25 -12.56 -5.76
N GLY A 131 -8.39 -11.64 -6.71
CA GLY A 131 -9.42 -10.58 -6.68
C GLY A 131 -9.02 -9.31 -5.93
N VAL A 132 -7.74 -9.10 -5.63
CA VAL A 132 -7.25 -7.83 -5.08
C VAL A 132 -7.35 -6.74 -6.14
N SER A 133 -7.89 -5.57 -5.78
CA SER A 133 -7.89 -4.40 -6.66
C SER A 133 -6.51 -3.75 -6.68
N VAL A 134 -5.85 -3.74 -7.84
CA VAL A 134 -4.50 -3.18 -8.00
C VAL A 134 -4.51 -2.01 -8.99
N GLY A 135 -4.03 -0.85 -8.55
CA GLY A 135 -3.72 0.32 -9.37
C GLY A 135 -2.22 0.50 -9.58
N LEU A 136 -1.83 1.49 -10.39
CA LEU A 136 -0.43 1.86 -10.62
C LEU A 136 -0.13 3.21 -9.97
N GLY A 137 1.05 3.32 -9.36
CA GLY A 137 1.57 4.58 -8.85
C GLY A 137 3.04 4.76 -9.24
N THR A 138 3.48 6.02 -9.31
CA THR A 138 4.88 6.35 -9.59
C THR A 138 5.74 6.28 -8.34
N ASP A 139 5.14 6.42 -7.15
CA ASP A 139 5.81 6.90 -5.94
C ASP A 139 6.44 8.30 -6.14
N GLY A 140 7.22 8.79 -5.19
CA GLY A 140 7.91 10.07 -5.26
C GLY A 140 9.14 10.07 -6.18
N PRO A 141 9.57 11.25 -6.65
CA PRO A 141 10.74 11.37 -7.52
C PRO A 141 12.05 10.98 -6.81
N ALA A 142 12.09 10.92 -5.47
CA ALA A 142 13.27 10.46 -4.73
C ALA A 142 13.58 8.97 -4.98
N SER A 143 12.54 8.15 -5.19
CA SER A 143 12.63 6.70 -5.39
C SER A 143 12.31 6.29 -6.84
N ASN A 144 11.71 7.16 -7.66
CA ASN A 144 11.48 6.93 -9.10
C ASN A 144 12.44 7.72 -10.03
N ASN A 145 12.73 8.98 -9.72
CA ASN A 145 13.39 10.02 -10.53
C ASN A 145 12.52 10.68 -11.62
N THR A 146 11.32 10.17 -11.89
CA THR A 146 10.31 10.83 -12.74
C THR A 146 8.91 10.72 -12.09
N VAL A 147 7.90 11.28 -12.76
CA VAL A 147 6.47 11.03 -12.46
C VAL A 147 5.74 10.53 -13.72
N ASP A 148 6.45 9.78 -14.57
CA ASP A 148 5.95 9.29 -15.85
C ASP A 148 5.13 7.99 -15.67
N MET A 149 3.82 8.10 -15.90
CA MET A 149 2.91 6.96 -15.85
C MET A 149 3.08 6.01 -17.05
N PHE A 150 3.52 6.47 -18.22
CA PHE A 150 3.78 5.60 -19.37
C PHE A 150 5.01 4.73 -19.13
N GLU A 151 6.06 5.30 -18.53
CA GLU A 151 7.21 4.53 -18.05
C GLU A 151 6.76 3.48 -17.03
N THR A 152 5.99 3.90 -16.02
CA THR A 152 5.46 3.01 -14.98
C THR A 152 4.65 1.85 -15.59
N MET A 153 3.75 2.13 -16.55
CA MET A 153 2.97 1.10 -17.26
C MET A 153 3.86 0.12 -18.03
N LYS A 154 4.87 0.63 -18.76
CA LYS A 154 5.79 -0.21 -19.52
C LYS A 154 6.59 -1.13 -18.59
N VAL A 155 7.11 -0.60 -17.49
CA VAL A 155 7.87 -1.39 -16.50
C VAL A 155 6.97 -2.45 -15.87
N ALA A 156 5.74 -2.10 -15.46
CA ALA A 156 4.77 -3.05 -14.92
C ALA A 156 4.50 -4.21 -15.90
N ALA A 157 4.29 -3.92 -17.18
CA ALA A 157 4.00 -4.93 -18.19
C ALA A 157 5.20 -5.88 -18.44
N LEU A 158 6.43 -5.37 -18.40
CA LEU A 158 7.63 -6.15 -18.70
C LEU A 158 8.13 -6.96 -17.51
N ILE A 159 8.09 -6.40 -16.30
CA ILE A 159 8.67 -7.04 -15.12
C ILE A 159 7.99 -8.38 -14.79
N HIS A 160 6.65 -8.44 -14.88
CA HIS A 160 5.92 -9.67 -14.60
C HIS A 160 6.07 -10.72 -15.69
N LYS A 161 6.33 -10.33 -16.95
CA LYS A 161 6.70 -11.30 -18.00
C LYS A 161 8.03 -11.98 -17.65
N CYS A 162 9.03 -11.18 -17.30
CA CYS A 162 10.36 -11.66 -16.95
C CYS A 162 10.32 -12.53 -15.68
N ALA A 163 9.76 -12.01 -14.59
CA ALA A 163 9.70 -12.70 -13.29
C ALA A 163 8.98 -14.06 -13.37
N ASN A 164 7.91 -14.15 -14.16
CA ASN A 164 7.14 -15.38 -14.33
C ASN A 164 7.61 -16.26 -15.50
N LYS A 165 8.70 -15.90 -16.17
CA LYS A 165 9.21 -16.60 -17.37
C LYS A 165 8.12 -16.77 -18.43
N ASN A 166 7.21 -15.80 -18.55
CA ASN A 166 6.16 -15.81 -19.55
C ASN A 166 6.74 -15.38 -20.89
N GLN A 167 6.91 -16.35 -21.79
CA GLN A 167 7.51 -16.16 -23.12
C GLN A 167 6.50 -15.75 -24.19
N GLN A 168 5.21 -15.65 -23.86
CA GLN A 168 4.19 -15.19 -24.80
C GLN A 168 4.39 -13.69 -25.08
N SER A 169 4.48 -13.35 -26.38
CA SER A 169 4.65 -12.00 -26.89
C SER A 169 3.45 -11.12 -26.54
#